data_AF-A0A6A6VAX2-F1
#
_entry.id   AF-A0A6A6VAX2-F1
#
_cell.length_a   1.000
_cell.length_b   1.000
_cell.length_c   1.000
_cell.angle_alpha   90.00
_cell.angle_beta   90.00
_cell.angle_gamma   90.00
#
_symmetry.space_group_name_H-M   'P 1'
#
loop_
_entity.id
_entity.type
_entity.pdbx_description
1 polymer ?
#
loop_
_entity_poly.entity_id
_entity_poly.type
_entity_poly.pdbx_seq_one_letter_code
_entity_poly.pdbx_strand_id
1 'polypeptide(L)'
;MTPAVVRALDEARRVADHQTDQLQLPDEPSLEAPIPGNPISHDQLIALSKFLRRHADQLHNADDPFPYSLDTLLKGCTIYVPPPPPKREPTPEYKALMERLRREEEARQYQRMINPPAPEALYEEDDVSYQEVHRQIILIINVLISVVCCSVFIWVAARHWSAPKRLGLSLSGSGLIAVAEVVIYNGYVRRIKQAKLEEKKKPEIKKIIESWVIDGSATTKDDAVSIPSKDYTEDGVRYRKGKHR
;
A
#
# COMPACT_ATOMS: atom_id res chain seq x y z
N MET A 1 20.95 24.41 3.54
CA MET A 1 20.94 25.88 3.51
C MET A 1 20.09 26.30 2.34
N THR A 2 19.07 27.10 2.58
CA THR A 2 18.26 27.71 1.52
C THR A 2 18.91 29.03 1.06
N PRO A 3 18.55 29.58 -0.11
CA PRO A 3 19.04 30.89 -0.54
C PRO A 3 18.78 32.00 0.48
N ALA A 4 17.68 31.92 1.24
CA ALA A 4 17.37 32.85 2.32
C ALA A 4 18.39 32.78 3.47
N VAL A 5 18.82 31.58 3.83
CA VAL A 5 19.84 31.36 4.87
C VAL A 5 21.22 31.84 4.41
N VAL A 6 21.57 31.63 3.14
CA VAL A 6 22.84 32.13 2.58
C VAL A 6 22.89 33.65 2.63
N ARG A 7 21.84 34.34 2.15
CA ARG A 7 21.74 35.80 2.26
C ARG A 7 21.83 36.30 3.69
N ALA A 8 21.16 35.61 4.62
CA ALA A 8 21.19 35.94 6.04
C ALA A 8 22.60 35.83 6.65
N LEU A 9 23.39 34.85 6.22
CA LEU A 9 24.79 34.70 6.62
C LEU A 9 25.69 35.77 5.99
N ASP A 10 25.47 36.11 4.73
CA ASP A 10 26.22 37.18 4.05
C ASP A 10 25.97 38.55 4.72
N GLU A 11 24.73 38.85 5.10
CA GLU A 11 24.41 40.06 5.86
C GLU A 11 24.97 40.02 7.29
N ALA A 12 24.98 38.87 7.95
CA ALA A 12 25.59 38.74 9.27
C ALA A 12 27.10 39.07 9.24
N ARG A 13 27.81 38.62 8.20
CA ARG A 13 29.23 38.94 7.96
C ARG A 13 29.47 40.42 7.75
N ARG A 14 28.65 41.06 6.90
CA ARG A 14 28.70 42.51 6.65
C ARG A 14 28.59 43.34 7.92
N VAL A 15 27.74 42.91 8.86
CA VAL A 15 27.47 43.64 10.09
C VAL A 15 28.53 43.41 11.15
N ALA A 16 28.97 42.16 11.36
CA ALA A 16 30.07 41.86 12.27
C ALA A 16 30.72 40.50 11.97
N ASP A 17 31.77 40.51 11.15
CA ASP A 17 32.59 39.32 10.84
C ASP A 17 33.07 38.60 12.10
N HIS A 18 33.64 39.31 13.08
CA HIS A 18 34.18 38.71 14.30
C HIS A 18 33.16 38.00 15.20
N GLN A 19 31.88 38.41 15.17
CA GLN A 19 30.82 37.75 15.92
C GLN A 19 30.18 36.61 15.12
N THR A 20 30.32 36.63 13.80
CA THR A 20 29.87 35.56 12.91
C THR A 20 30.71 34.30 13.11
N ASP A 21 32.02 34.44 13.36
CA ASP A 21 32.91 33.30 13.69
C ASP A 21 32.49 32.57 14.98
N GLN A 22 31.81 33.27 15.91
CA GLN A 22 31.29 32.66 17.15
C GLN A 22 30.05 31.79 16.92
N LEU A 23 29.45 31.83 15.73
CA LEU A 23 28.33 30.96 15.34
C LEU A 23 28.81 29.56 14.93
N GLN A 24 30.12 29.37 14.73
CA GLN A 24 30.69 28.07 14.39
C GLN A 24 30.93 27.25 15.67
N LEU A 25 30.18 26.18 15.88
CA LEU A 25 30.46 25.20 16.94
C LEU A 25 31.33 24.03 16.41
N PRO A 26 32.07 23.32 17.29
CA PRO A 26 33.00 22.27 16.89
C PRO A 26 32.36 21.03 16.26
N ASP A 27 31.15 20.66 16.69
CA ASP A 27 30.43 19.44 16.25
C ASP A 27 29.43 19.71 15.11
N GLU A 28 29.46 20.92 14.51
CA GLU A 28 28.46 21.41 13.58
C GLU A 28 29.01 21.61 12.16
N PRO A 29 28.16 21.61 11.12
CA PRO A 29 28.61 21.89 9.75
C PRO A 29 29.27 23.27 9.64
N SER A 30 30.29 23.36 8.77
CA SER A 30 31.05 24.59 8.56
C SER A 30 30.21 25.67 7.87
N LEU A 31 30.28 26.89 8.40
CA LEU A 31 29.58 28.08 7.91
C LEU A 31 30.47 28.96 7.01
N GLU A 32 31.73 28.60 6.74
CA GLU A 32 32.71 29.45 6.03
C GLU A 32 32.37 29.72 4.56
N ALA A 33 31.78 28.74 3.86
CA ALA A 33 31.35 28.86 2.47
C ALA A 33 29.83 28.57 2.35
N PRO A 34 28.96 29.58 2.56
CA PRO A 34 27.52 29.37 2.51
C PRO A 34 27.06 29.21 1.06
N ILE A 35 26.78 27.97 0.65
CA ILE A 35 26.25 27.63 -0.67
C ILE A 35 24.83 27.04 -0.49
N PRO A 36 23.84 27.42 -1.33
CA PRO A 36 22.54 26.76 -1.31
C PRO A 36 22.70 25.24 -1.48
N GLY A 37 22.11 24.46 -0.56
CA GLY A 37 22.24 23.00 -0.52
C GLY A 37 23.18 22.47 0.57
N ASN A 38 24.13 23.26 1.09
CA ASN A 38 24.99 22.82 2.19
C ASN A 38 24.19 22.52 3.47
N PRO A 39 24.55 21.54 4.30
CA PRO A 39 23.85 21.29 5.55
C PRO A 39 24.01 22.45 6.52
N ILE A 40 22.99 22.74 7.32
CA ILE A 40 23.04 23.69 8.43
C ILE A 40 22.37 23.07 9.64
N SER A 41 22.95 23.25 10.84
CA SER A 41 22.34 22.74 12.06
C SER A 41 21.13 23.58 12.49
N HIS A 42 20.28 23.02 13.33
CA HIS A 42 19.15 23.73 13.91
C HIS A 42 19.61 24.85 14.86
N ASP A 43 20.65 24.61 15.65
CA ASP A 43 21.16 25.56 16.63
C ASP A 43 21.84 26.76 15.94
N GLN A 44 22.52 26.54 14.81
CA GLN A 44 23.05 27.61 13.95
C GLN A 44 21.96 28.52 13.41
N LEU A 45 20.83 27.95 12.95
CA LEU A 45 19.69 28.74 12.46
C LEU A 45 19.09 29.61 13.57
N ILE A 46 18.97 29.06 14.79
CA ILE A 46 18.50 29.81 15.95
C ILE A 46 19.49 30.93 16.30
N ALA A 47 20.77 30.62 16.37
CA ALA A 47 21.81 31.59 16.71
C ALA A 47 21.87 32.73 15.68
N LEU A 48 21.83 32.40 14.39
CA LEU A 48 21.74 33.35 13.28
C LEU A 48 20.51 34.24 13.38
N SER A 49 19.33 33.67 13.64
CA SER A 49 18.09 34.44 13.78
C SER A 49 18.14 35.42 14.95
N LYS A 50 18.69 35.00 16.10
CA LYS A 50 18.86 35.86 17.29
C LYS A 50 19.89 36.96 17.03
N PHE A 51 20.96 36.64 16.31
CA PHE A 51 22.02 37.58 15.95
C PHE A 51 21.48 38.70 15.06
N LEU A 52 20.80 38.35 13.96
CA LEU A 52 20.21 39.33 13.04
C LEU A 52 19.13 40.20 13.71
N ARG A 53 18.42 39.65 14.70
CA ARG A 53 17.42 40.40 15.48
C ARG A 53 18.03 41.43 16.42
N ARG A 54 19.25 41.19 16.93
CA ARG A 54 19.98 42.16 17.77
C ARG A 54 20.52 43.33 16.95
N HIS A 55 20.87 43.06 15.70
CA HIS A 55 21.40 44.06 14.76
C HIS A 55 20.33 44.55 13.77
N ALA A 56 19.04 44.38 14.10
CA ALA A 56 17.93 44.74 13.23
C ALA A 56 17.90 46.23 12.86
N ASP A 57 18.43 47.09 13.74
CA ASP A 57 18.51 48.54 13.51
C ASP A 57 19.54 48.90 12.41
N GLN A 58 20.55 48.05 12.20
CA GLN A 58 21.59 48.23 11.17
C GLN A 58 21.22 47.58 9.84
N LEU A 59 20.33 46.58 9.88
CA LEU A 59 19.82 45.83 8.72
C LEU A 59 18.59 46.47 8.05
N HIS A 60 18.15 47.66 8.48
CA HIS A 60 16.92 48.29 7.97
C HIS A 60 17.08 48.80 6.52
N ASN A 61 17.09 47.89 5.56
CA ASN A 61 16.85 48.18 4.15
C ASN A 61 15.33 48.24 3.93
N ALA A 62 14.83 49.40 3.53
CA ALA A 62 13.40 49.63 3.28
C ALA A 62 12.80 48.76 2.15
N ASP A 63 13.65 48.08 1.37
CA ASP A 63 13.28 47.29 0.20
C ASP A 63 13.35 45.77 0.39
N ASP A 64 13.76 45.26 1.57
CA ASP A 64 13.90 43.81 1.76
C ASP A 64 12.54 43.12 2.03
N PRO A 65 12.02 42.26 1.12
CA PRO A 65 10.69 41.67 1.26
C PRO A 65 10.58 40.60 2.35
N PHE A 66 11.69 40.28 3.03
CA PHE A 66 11.80 39.14 3.93
C PHE A 66 12.44 39.53 5.26
N PRO A 67 11.68 39.57 6.37
CA PRO A 67 12.29 39.72 7.69
C PRO A 67 13.12 38.47 7.99
N TYR A 68 14.34 38.65 8.50
CA TYR A 68 15.26 37.61 8.97
C TYR A 68 14.77 36.93 10.27
N SER A 69 13.50 36.53 10.27
CA SER A 69 12.85 35.78 11.34
C SER A 69 13.18 34.29 11.20
N LEU A 70 13.17 33.57 12.32
CA LEU A 70 13.40 32.13 12.33
C LEU A 70 12.40 31.39 11.41
N ASP A 71 11.13 31.81 11.39
CA ASP A 71 10.10 31.26 10.50
C ASP A 71 10.49 31.38 9.03
N THR A 72 11.01 32.54 8.62
CA THR A 72 11.50 32.79 7.27
C THR A 72 12.71 31.92 6.92
N LEU A 73 13.65 31.75 7.86
CA LEU A 73 14.86 30.95 7.64
C LEU A 73 14.55 29.45 7.57
N LEU A 74 13.53 28.98 8.29
CA LEU A 74 13.06 27.60 8.27
C LEU A 74 12.27 27.26 7.00
N LYS A 75 11.66 28.24 6.34
CA LYS A 75 10.94 28.02 5.07
C LYS A 75 11.89 27.46 4.01
N GLY A 76 11.56 26.26 3.53
CA GLY A 76 12.34 25.54 2.52
C GLY A 76 13.50 24.71 3.07
N CYS A 77 13.72 24.66 4.38
CA CYS A 77 14.67 23.73 4.99
C CYS A 77 14.06 22.32 5.02
N THR A 78 14.84 21.31 4.60
CA THR A 78 14.46 19.89 4.67
C THR A 78 15.35 19.17 5.68
N ILE A 79 14.77 18.22 6.43
CA ILE A 79 15.50 17.42 7.41
C ILE A 79 16.47 16.50 6.64
N TYR A 80 17.75 16.55 7.00
CA TYR A 80 18.74 15.64 6.43
C TYR A 80 18.51 14.24 6.98
N VAL A 81 18.16 13.32 6.08
CA VAL A 81 18.12 11.88 6.36
C VAL A 81 19.35 11.28 5.69
N PRO A 82 20.29 10.67 6.45
CA PRO A 82 21.47 10.07 5.86
C PRO A 82 21.04 9.00 4.85
N PRO A 83 21.73 8.89 3.70
CA PRO A 83 21.41 7.85 2.72
C PRO A 83 21.44 6.49 3.42
N PRO A 84 20.48 5.59 3.13
CA PRO A 84 20.48 4.26 3.71
C PRO A 84 21.86 3.62 3.50
N PRO A 85 22.40 2.91 4.51
CA PRO A 85 23.70 2.26 4.37
C PRO A 85 23.68 1.36 3.12
N PRO A 86 24.81 1.25 2.40
CA PRO A 86 24.88 0.42 1.21
C PRO A 86 24.44 -1.01 1.55
N LYS A 87 23.61 -1.60 0.69
CA LYS A 87 23.14 -2.98 0.88
C LYS A 87 24.36 -3.90 0.96
N ARG A 88 24.37 -4.81 1.93
CA ARG A 88 25.43 -5.82 2.04
C ARG A 88 25.45 -6.65 0.76
N GLU A 89 26.65 -6.86 0.21
CA GLU A 89 26.80 -7.76 -0.92
C GLU A 89 26.40 -9.19 -0.51
N PRO A 90 25.63 -9.92 -1.33
CA PRO A 90 25.22 -11.28 -0.98
C PRO A 90 26.41 -12.20 -0.79
N THR A 91 26.37 -13.04 0.26
CA THR A 91 27.42 -14.02 0.55
C THR A 91 27.58 -15.02 -0.60
N PRO A 92 28.78 -15.57 -0.84
CA PRO A 92 29.00 -16.57 -1.89
C PRO A 92 28.13 -17.83 -1.70
N GLU A 93 27.88 -18.23 -0.45
CA GLU A 93 26.98 -19.34 -0.12
C GLU A 93 25.54 -19.10 -0.59
N TYR A 94 25.04 -17.88 -0.39
CA TYR A 94 23.71 -17.50 -0.85
C TYR A 94 23.61 -17.48 -2.37
N LYS A 95 24.65 -17.03 -3.07
CA LYS A 95 24.72 -17.08 -4.53
C LYS A 95 24.69 -18.53 -5.04
N ALA A 96 25.46 -19.42 -4.40
CA ALA A 96 25.47 -20.85 -4.73
C ALA A 96 24.10 -21.51 -4.46
N LEU A 97 23.43 -21.15 -3.37
CA LEU A 97 22.06 -21.60 -3.06
C LEU A 97 21.08 -21.14 -4.15
N MET A 98 21.14 -19.87 -4.55
CA MET A 98 20.25 -19.32 -5.57
C MET A 98 20.47 -19.94 -6.94
N GLU A 99 21.73 -20.20 -7.29
CA GLU A 99 22.06 -20.90 -8.52
C GLU A 99 21.52 -22.33 -8.53
N ARG A 100 21.58 -23.02 -7.39
CA ARG A 100 20.97 -24.33 -7.21
C ARG A 100 19.44 -24.27 -7.36
N LEU A 101 18.78 -23.33 -6.69
CA LEU A 101 17.31 -23.16 -6.78
C LEU A 101 16.87 -22.88 -8.21
N ARG A 102 17.60 -22.02 -8.93
CA ARG A 102 17.34 -21.71 -10.33
C ARG A 102 17.46 -22.95 -11.20
N ARG A 103 18.50 -23.78 -10.99
CA ARG A 103 18.64 -25.06 -11.70
C ARG A 103 17.49 -26.02 -11.39
N GLU A 104 17.03 -26.08 -10.14
CA GLU A 104 15.88 -26.91 -9.75
C GLU A 104 14.57 -26.43 -10.39
N GLU A 105 14.34 -25.11 -10.46
CA GLU A 105 13.19 -24.52 -11.14
C GLU A 105 13.23 -24.75 -12.65
N GLU A 106 14.37 -24.50 -13.30
CA GLU A 106 14.57 -24.76 -14.74
C GLU A 106 14.33 -26.24 -15.07
N ALA A 107 14.77 -27.18 -14.21
CA ALA A 107 14.50 -28.60 -14.39
C ALA A 107 13.01 -28.94 -14.29
N ARG A 108 12.27 -28.34 -13.34
CA ARG A 108 10.81 -28.51 -13.24
C ARG A 108 10.09 -27.92 -14.45
N GLN A 109 10.52 -26.76 -14.94
CA GLN A 109 9.97 -26.15 -16.15
C GLN A 109 10.23 -27.02 -17.37
N TYR A 110 11.44 -27.54 -17.54
CA TYR A 110 11.79 -28.47 -18.61
C TYR A 110 10.93 -29.74 -18.56
N GLN A 111 10.71 -30.31 -17.38
CA GLN A 111 9.84 -31.47 -17.20
C GLN A 111 8.39 -31.17 -17.62
N ARG A 112 7.86 -29.98 -17.31
CA ARG A 112 6.52 -29.54 -17.76
C ARG A 112 6.43 -29.36 -19.27
N MET A 113 7.53 -28.98 -19.93
CA MET A 113 7.57 -28.84 -21.39
C MET A 113 7.68 -30.20 -22.10
N ILE A 114 8.45 -31.15 -21.55
CA ILE A 114 8.55 -32.51 -22.11
C ILE A 114 7.27 -33.32 -21.86
N ASN A 115 6.72 -33.21 -20.66
CA ASN A 115 5.52 -33.91 -20.26
C ASN A 115 4.46 -32.87 -19.85
N PRO A 116 3.77 -32.25 -20.82
CA PRO A 116 2.69 -31.33 -20.51
C PRO A 116 1.59 -32.10 -19.78
N PRO A 117 1.29 -31.75 -18.52
CA PRO A 117 0.14 -32.32 -17.85
C PRO A 117 -1.14 -31.84 -18.54
N ALA A 118 -2.21 -32.64 -18.47
CA ALA A 118 -3.48 -32.31 -19.10
C ALA A 118 -3.96 -30.89 -18.70
N PRO A 119 -4.49 -30.10 -19.63
CA PRO A 119 -4.70 -28.64 -19.47
C PRO A 119 -5.71 -28.24 -18.38
N GLU A 120 -6.39 -29.17 -17.72
CA GLU A 120 -7.43 -28.88 -16.73
C GLU A 120 -6.92 -28.79 -15.28
N ALA A 121 -5.68 -29.20 -14.97
CA ALA A 121 -5.29 -29.54 -13.59
C ALA A 121 -4.31 -28.58 -12.87
N LEU A 122 -3.86 -27.46 -13.46
CA LEU A 122 -2.67 -26.76 -12.91
C LEU A 122 -2.82 -25.33 -12.41
N TYR A 123 -3.90 -24.60 -12.69
CA TYR A 123 -3.99 -23.20 -12.26
C TYR A 123 -5.34 -22.81 -11.62
N GLU A 124 -6.41 -23.55 -11.91
CA GLU A 124 -7.72 -23.33 -11.27
C GLU A 124 -7.90 -24.18 -10.00
N GLU A 125 -7.22 -25.33 -9.88
CA GLU A 125 -7.45 -26.26 -8.78
C GLU A 125 -6.83 -25.78 -7.46
N ASP A 126 -5.63 -25.21 -7.48
CA ASP A 126 -4.91 -24.78 -6.29
C ASP A 126 -5.57 -23.54 -5.65
N ASP A 127 -5.80 -22.45 -6.40
CA ASP A 127 -6.37 -21.21 -5.84
C ASP A 127 -7.81 -21.38 -5.35
N VAL A 128 -8.64 -22.14 -6.08
CA VAL A 128 -10.02 -22.44 -5.66
C VAL A 128 -10.02 -23.36 -4.43
N SER A 129 -9.08 -24.31 -4.35
CA SER A 129 -8.93 -25.20 -3.19
C SER A 129 -8.49 -24.43 -1.94
N TYR A 130 -7.48 -23.55 -2.03
CA TYR A 130 -7.03 -22.79 -0.87
C TYR A 130 -8.11 -21.87 -0.30
N GLN A 131 -8.89 -21.20 -1.16
CA GLN A 131 -9.97 -20.32 -0.70
C GLN A 131 -11.11 -21.10 -0.02
N GLU A 132 -11.51 -22.24 -0.59
CA GLU A 132 -12.56 -23.08 -0.02
C GLU A 132 -12.09 -23.75 1.29
N VAL A 133 -10.86 -24.27 1.33
CA VAL A 133 -10.25 -24.86 2.53
C VAL A 133 -10.05 -23.81 3.61
N HIS A 134 -9.57 -22.62 3.28
CA HIS A 134 -9.39 -21.53 4.25
C HIS A 134 -10.72 -21.13 4.90
N ARG A 135 -11.79 -20.99 4.10
CA ARG A 135 -13.14 -20.70 4.60
C ARG A 135 -13.68 -21.82 5.49
N GLN A 136 -13.42 -23.08 5.13
CA GLN A 136 -13.81 -24.23 5.94
C GLN A 136 -13.05 -24.30 7.26
N ILE A 137 -11.74 -24.04 7.26
CA ILE A 137 -10.90 -24.00 8.46
C ILE A 137 -11.39 -22.91 9.43
N ILE A 138 -11.65 -21.70 8.93
CA ILE A 138 -12.15 -20.59 9.77
C ILE A 138 -13.48 -20.97 10.44
N LEU A 139 -14.39 -21.60 9.70
CA LEU A 139 -15.66 -22.04 10.27
C LEU A 139 -15.46 -23.09 11.35
N ILE A 140 -14.64 -24.11 11.09
CA ILE A 140 -14.37 -25.18 12.06
C ILE A 140 -13.81 -24.59 13.35
N ILE A 141 -12.84 -23.67 13.24
CA ILE A 141 -12.24 -23.01 14.41
C ILE A 141 -13.28 -22.22 15.20
N ASN A 142 -14.15 -21.45 14.52
CA ASN A 142 -15.19 -20.67 15.19
C ASN A 142 -16.18 -21.56 15.95
N VAL A 143 -16.62 -22.66 15.32
CA VAL A 143 -17.51 -23.65 15.95
C VAL A 143 -16.84 -24.34 17.14
N LEU A 144 -15.55 -24.68 17.03
CA LEU A 144 -14.83 -25.30 18.14
C LEU A 144 -14.70 -24.35 19.33
N ILE A 145 -14.38 -23.08 19.09
CA ILE A 145 -14.25 -22.07 20.16
C ILE A 145 -15.60 -21.85 20.85
N SER A 146 -16.69 -21.70 20.10
CA SER A 146 -18.02 -21.47 20.68
C SER A 146 -18.49 -22.67 21.52
N VAL A 147 -18.31 -23.89 21.02
CA VAL A 147 -18.65 -25.14 21.72
C VAL A 147 -17.86 -25.28 23.02
N VAL A 148 -16.55 -25.04 22.99
CA VAL A 148 -15.70 -25.11 24.20
C VAL A 148 -16.10 -24.04 25.20
N CYS A 149 -16.24 -22.78 24.77
CA CYS A 149 -16.66 -21.68 25.64
C CYS A 149 -17.99 -21.96 26.33
N CYS A 150 -19.00 -22.41 25.57
CA CYS A 150 -20.31 -22.74 26.13
C CYS A 150 -20.26 -23.97 27.04
N SER A 151 -19.46 -24.99 26.71
CA SER A 151 -19.30 -26.17 27.56
C SER A 151 -18.70 -25.81 28.94
N VAL A 152 -17.65 -24.97 28.96
CA VAL A 152 -17.00 -24.50 30.18
C VAL A 152 -17.93 -23.60 30.99
N PHE A 153 -18.64 -22.70 30.31
CA PHE A 153 -19.61 -21.81 30.96
C PHE A 153 -20.73 -22.59 31.64
N ILE A 154 -21.34 -23.56 30.94
CA ILE A 154 -22.39 -24.42 31.50
C ILE A 154 -21.84 -25.27 32.65
N TRP A 155 -20.61 -25.79 32.51
CA TRP A 155 -19.95 -26.57 33.56
C TRP A 155 -19.74 -25.76 34.84
N VAL A 156 -19.26 -24.52 34.72
CA VAL A 156 -19.06 -23.61 35.85
C VAL A 156 -20.41 -23.22 36.47
N ALA A 157 -21.43 -22.92 35.67
CA ALA A 157 -22.77 -22.59 36.15
C ALA A 157 -23.42 -23.77 36.91
N ALA A 158 -23.27 -24.98 36.39
CA ALA A 158 -23.76 -26.22 37.00
C ALA A 158 -22.80 -26.79 38.07
N ARG A 159 -21.85 -26.00 38.59
CA ARG A 159 -20.92 -26.37 39.69
C ARG A 159 -21.63 -27.01 40.89
N HIS A 160 -22.82 -26.53 41.20
CA HIS A 160 -23.62 -26.95 42.36
C HIS A 160 -24.39 -28.26 42.14
N TRP A 161 -24.37 -28.83 40.93
CA TRP A 161 -25.09 -30.06 40.58
C TRP A 161 -24.14 -31.27 40.62
N SER A 162 -24.70 -32.46 40.86
CA SER A 162 -23.94 -33.72 40.86
C SER A 162 -23.21 -33.94 39.52
N ALA A 163 -22.01 -34.55 39.58
CA ALA A 163 -21.16 -34.80 38.41
C ALA A 163 -21.88 -35.35 37.16
N PRO A 164 -22.76 -36.38 37.23
CA PRO A 164 -23.44 -36.89 36.05
C PRO A 164 -24.45 -35.91 35.44
N LYS A 165 -25.21 -35.18 36.27
CA LYS A 165 -26.16 -34.15 35.80
C LYS A 165 -25.43 -32.97 35.16
N ARG A 166 -24.30 -32.57 35.73
CA ARG A 166 -23.44 -31.51 35.19
C ARG A 166 -22.87 -31.90 33.82
N LEU A 167 -22.34 -33.11 33.69
CA LEU A 167 -21.85 -33.67 32.43
C LEU A 167 -22.95 -33.71 31.36
N GLY A 168 -24.15 -34.20 31.74
CA GLY A 168 -25.29 -34.25 30.83
C GLY A 168 -25.72 -32.87 30.33
N LEU A 169 -25.75 -31.86 31.22
CA LEU A 169 -26.11 -30.49 30.83
C LEU A 169 -25.06 -29.84 29.94
N SER A 170 -23.78 -29.97 30.27
CA SER A 170 -22.71 -29.36 29.46
C SER A 170 -22.62 -29.99 28.07
N LEU A 171 -22.76 -31.33 27.97
CA LEU A 171 -22.70 -32.06 26.70
C LEU A 171 -23.92 -31.77 25.82
N SER A 172 -25.12 -31.72 26.41
CA SER A 172 -26.35 -31.42 25.66
C SER A 172 -26.41 -29.96 25.22
N GLY A 173 -26.02 -29.02 26.07
CA GLY A 173 -25.97 -27.59 25.73
C GLY A 173 -24.95 -27.29 24.62
N SER A 174 -23.75 -27.87 24.70
CA SER A 174 -22.75 -27.70 23.65
C SER A 174 -23.16 -28.36 22.33
N GLY A 175 -23.83 -29.52 22.39
CA GLY A 175 -24.37 -30.21 21.22
C GLY A 175 -25.44 -29.41 20.48
N LEU A 176 -26.37 -28.77 21.21
CA LEU A 176 -27.40 -27.91 20.59
C LEU A 176 -26.78 -26.70 19.87
N ILE A 177 -25.75 -26.11 20.45
CA ILE A 177 -25.04 -24.96 19.86
C ILE A 177 -24.31 -25.38 18.58
N ALA A 178 -23.61 -26.52 18.61
CA ALA A 178 -22.96 -27.08 17.43
C ALA A 178 -23.96 -27.33 16.28
N VAL A 179 -25.13 -27.90 16.58
CA VAL A 179 -26.19 -28.12 15.57
C VAL A 179 -26.71 -26.78 15.03
N ALA A 180 -26.95 -25.80 15.91
CA ALA A 180 -27.45 -24.49 15.50
C ALA A 180 -26.48 -23.79 14.53
N GLU A 181 -25.18 -23.81 14.82
CA GLU A 181 -24.17 -23.19 13.96
C GLU A 181 -24.06 -23.87 12.60
N VAL A 182 -24.08 -25.21 12.56
CA VAL A 182 -24.08 -25.97 11.31
C VAL A 182 -25.31 -25.65 10.47
N VAL A 183 -26.48 -25.50 11.09
CA VAL A 183 -27.72 -25.11 10.38
C VAL A 183 -27.61 -23.68 9.83
N ILE A 184 -27.08 -22.73 10.61
CA ILE A 184 -26.87 -21.35 10.17
C ILE A 184 -25.94 -21.30 8.95
N TYR A 185 -24.82 -22.04 8.99
CA TYR A 185 -23.89 -22.09 7.86
C TYR A 185 -24.48 -22.76 6.63
N ASN A 186 -25.15 -23.91 6.80
CA ASN A 186 -25.84 -24.59 5.70
C ASN A 186 -26.92 -23.68 5.09
N GLY A 187 -27.62 -22.91 5.91
CA GLY A 187 -28.57 -21.88 5.48
C GLY A 187 -27.88 -20.78 4.66
N TYR A 188 -26.75 -20.24 5.15
CA TYR A 188 -25.96 -19.23 4.45
C TYR A 188 -25.46 -19.73 3.08
N VAL A 189 -24.89 -20.94 3.02
CA VAL A 189 -24.41 -21.55 1.78
C VAL A 189 -25.55 -21.75 0.79
N ARG A 190 -26.72 -22.20 1.24
CA ARG A 190 -27.91 -22.32 0.38
C ARG A 190 -28.34 -20.97 -0.18
N ARG A 191 -28.38 -19.91 0.63
CA ARG A 191 -28.72 -18.55 0.17
C ARG A 191 -27.72 -17.99 -0.84
N ILE A 192 -26.42 -18.20 -0.62
CA ILE A 192 -25.40 -17.78 -1.60
C ILE A 192 -25.55 -18.54 -2.92
N LYS A 193 -25.80 -19.85 -2.86
CA LYS A 193 -26.05 -20.64 -4.07
C LYS A 193 -27.28 -20.12 -4.82
N GLN A 194 -28.34 -19.75 -4.11
CA GLN A 194 -29.55 -19.14 -4.70
C GLN A 194 -29.24 -17.78 -5.36
N ALA A 195 -28.51 -16.90 -4.68
CA ALA A 195 -28.12 -15.59 -5.22
C ALA A 195 -27.28 -15.73 -6.50
N LYS A 196 -26.29 -16.63 -6.52
CA LYS A 196 -25.48 -16.90 -7.72
C LYS A 196 -26.31 -17.47 -8.87
N LEU A 197 -27.32 -18.31 -8.58
CA LEU A 197 -28.23 -18.83 -9.60
C LEU A 197 -29.15 -17.74 -10.16
N GLU A 198 -29.57 -16.78 -9.33
CA GLU A 198 -30.36 -15.62 -9.77
C GLU A 198 -29.52 -14.62 -10.57
N GLU A 199 -28.26 -14.40 -10.20
CA GLU A 199 -27.32 -13.57 -10.97
C GLU A 199 -27.02 -14.15 -12.35
N LYS A 200 -26.75 -15.46 -12.44
CA LYS A 200 -26.52 -16.14 -13.73
C LYS A 200 -27.71 -16.06 -14.69
N LYS A 201 -28.94 -15.85 -14.19
CA LYS A 201 -30.15 -15.69 -15.01
C LYS A 201 -30.27 -14.30 -15.61
N LYS A 202 -29.54 -13.29 -15.11
CA LYS A 202 -29.54 -11.94 -15.68
C LYS A 202 -28.60 -11.93 -16.89
N PRO A 203 -29.11 -11.78 -18.13
CA PRO A 203 -28.23 -11.72 -19.29
C PRO A 203 -27.38 -10.44 -19.22
N GLU A 204 -26.06 -10.61 -19.18
CA GLU A 204 -25.11 -9.49 -19.23
C GLU A 204 -25.13 -8.84 -20.61
N ILE A 205 -25.71 -7.63 -20.72
CA ILE A 205 -25.60 -6.81 -21.93
C ILE A 205 -24.21 -6.17 -21.92
N LYS A 206 -23.23 -6.85 -22.51
CA LYS A 206 -21.89 -6.29 -22.71
C LYS A 206 -21.95 -5.25 -23.84
N LYS A 207 -22.00 -3.96 -23.46
CA LYS A 207 -21.86 -2.85 -24.41
C LYS A 207 -20.39 -2.76 -24.83
N ILE A 208 -20.10 -2.98 -26.10
CA ILE A 208 -18.77 -2.74 -26.67
C ILE A 208 -18.60 -1.22 -26.69
N ILE A 209 -17.73 -0.71 -25.81
CA ILE A 209 -17.59 0.74 -25.63
C ILE A 209 -16.70 1.32 -26.73
N GLU A 210 -15.66 0.61 -27.16
CA GLU A 210 -14.83 1.02 -28.30
C GLU A 210 -14.23 -0.21 -28.99
N SER A 211 -14.50 -0.38 -30.29
CA SER A 211 -13.71 -1.26 -31.14
C SER A 211 -12.66 -0.42 -31.84
N TRP A 212 -11.41 -0.50 -31.40
CA TRP A 212 -10.29 0.04 -32.16
C TRP A 212 -10.09 -0.84 -33.40
N VAL A 213 -10.53 -0.33 -34.56
CA VAL A 213 -10.17 -0.90 -35.86
C VAL A 213 -8.77 -0.37 -36.18
N ILE A 214 -7.77 -1.25 -36.08
CA ILE A 214 -6.43 -0.97 -36.57
C ILE A 214 -6.50 -1.20 -38.08
N ASP A 215 -6.78 -0.14 -38.84
CA ASP A 215 -6.58 -0.16 -40.28
C ASP A 215 -5.12 0.26 -40.54
N GLY A 216 -4.32 -0.67 -41.02
CA GLY A 216 -2.94 -0.43 -41.40
C GLY A 216 -2.88 0.11 -42.82
N SER A 217 -2.69 1.42 -42.99
CA SER A 217 -2.00 1.96 -44.17
C SER A 217 -1.55 3.43 -43.98
N ALA A 218 -0.46 3.76 -44.66
CA ALA A 218 0.45 4.87 -44.48
C ALA A 218 -0.07 6.28 -44.87
N THR A 219 0.78 7.29 -44.56
CA THR A 219 0.97 8.64 -45.14
C THR A 219 0.28 9.90 -44.56
N THR A 220 1.10 10.69 -43.84
CA THR A 220 1.47 12.13 -44.04
C THR A 220 0.42 13.28 -44.08
N LYS A 221 0.68 14.28 -43.20
CA LYS A 221 0.44 15.75 -43.23
C LYS A 221 -0.89 16.40 -42.74
N ASP A 222 -0.68 17.28 -41.75
CA ASP A 222 -1.18 18.63 -41.42
C ASP A 222 -2.58 19.15 -41.86
N ASP A 223 -3.17 19.82 -40.87
CA ASP A 223 -4.17 20.91 -40.83
C ASP A 223 -5.68 20.68 -41.10
N ALA A 224 -6.41 20.99 -40.02
CA ALA A 224 -7.76 21.55 -39.91
C ALA A 224 -8.97 20.75 -40.44
N VAL A 225 -9.95 20.54 -39.55
CA VAL A 225 -11.35 21.01 -39.72
C VAL A 225 -12.15 20.63 -38.46
N SER A 226 -12.62 21.66 -37.78
CA SER A 226 -13.65 21.61 -36.75
C SER A 226 -15.06 21.49 -37.36
N ILE A 227 -16.05 21.13 -36.50
CA ILE A 227 -17.52 21.26 -36.62
C ILE A 227 -18.22 19.90 -36.91
N PRO A 228 -19.45 19.59 -36.44
CA PRO A 228 -20.24 20.05 -35.27
C PRO A 228 -20.75 18.89 -34.38
N SER A 229 -21.25 19.23 -33.19
CA SER A 229 -22.24 18.44 -32.47
C SER A 229 -23.57 18.36 -33.25
N LYS A 230 -24.03 17.16 -33.61
CA LYS A 230 -25.44 16.94 -33.92
C LYS A 230 -25.89 15.49 -33.64
N ASP A 231 -26.96 15.44 -32.86
CA ASP A 231 -27.99 14.42 -32.68
C ASP A 231 -27.61 12.94 -32.55
N TYR A 232 -27.93 12.43 -31.37
CA TYR A 232 -28.21 11.04 -31.11
C TYR A 232 -29.38 10.58 -32.01
N THR A 233 -29.08 9.79 -33.02
CA THR A 233 -30.04 8.84 -33.56
C THR A 233 -29.66 7.43 -33.10
N GLU A 234 -30.59 6.83 -32.37
CA GLU A 234 -30.64 5.40 -32.09
C GLU A 234 -30.51 4.63 -33.42
N ASP A 235 -29.51 3.77 -33.54
CA ASP A 235 -29.62 2.43 -34.12
C ASP A 235 -28.23 1.87 -34.48
N GLY A 236 -27.70 1.05 -33.59
CA GLY A 236 -26.41 0.39 -33.80
C GLY A 236 -26.14 -0.79 -32.87
N VAL A 237 -27.17 -1.39 -32.25
CA VAL A 237 -26.97 -2.59 -31.43
C VAL A 237 -26.90 -3.81 -32.36
N ARG A 238 -25.70 -4.10 -32.88
CA ARG A 238 -25.45 -5.37 -33.58
C ARG A 238 -25.31 -6.51 -32.56
N TYR A 239 -26.37 -7.30 -32.43
CA TYR A 239 -26.33 -8.55 -31.66
C TYR A 239 -25.47 -9.58 -32.40
N ARG A 240 -24.28 -9.91 -31.86
CA ARG A 240 -23.53 -11.08 -32.30
C ARG A 240 -24.19 -12.32 -31.69
N LYS A 241 -25.13 -12.95 -32.42
CA LYS A 241 -25.66 -14.28 -32.08
C LYS A 241 -24.50 -15.29 -32.08
N GLY A 242 -23.93 -15.55 -30.92
CA GLY A 242 -23.15 -16.76 -30.68
C GLY A 242 -24.11 -17.95 -30.65
N LYS A 243 -24.00 -18.86 -31.61
CA LYS A 243 -24.63 -20.19 -31.54
C LYS A 243 -23.99 -20.92 -30.36
N HIS A 244 -24.71 -21.06 -29.25
CA HIS A 244 -24.41 -22.06 -28.25
C HIS A 244 -24.95 -23.41 -28.75
N ARG A 245 -24.05 -24.35 -28.97
CA ARG A 245 -24.31 -25.78 -28.82
C ARG A 245 -23.47 -26.25 -27.64
#